data_AF-A0A970JZI2-F1
#
_entry.id   AF-A0A970JZI2-F1
#
_cell.length_a   1.000
_cell.length_b   1.000
_cell.length_c   1.000
_cell.angle_alpha   90.00
_cell.angle_beta   90.00
_cell.angle_gamma   90.00
#
_symmetry.space_group_name_H-M   'P 1'
#
loop_
_entity.id
_entity.type
_entity.pdbx_description
1 polymer ?
#
loop_
_entity_poly.entity_id
_entity_poly.type
_entity_poly.pdbx_seq_one_letter_code
_entity_poly.pdbx_strand_id
1 'polypeptide(L)'
;MEKVYENHFNPWDIFLLPVRVHKNISASIKGLFPAFLFVGIFNMVFYDNIINKGYFKGDSVNLGSQVLMFLLMSLVIGAIDIICTVVPIAEFAVIIGRRSKKFVHRKIPVILMKSYALSHLLFVIPTAIFIYSGIDWLDVGPSSPNNIRVIFSIIVTLMMFLPYVQYGIFYRTLSVRTRLQTFGKLILVFASYYWMQITGEVIVYLIDVFHRFYQGLFGL
;
A
#
# COMPACT_ATOMS: atom_id res chain seq x y z
N MET A 1 -25.31 16.65 -15.90
CA MET A 1 -23.85 16.85 -15.81
C MET A 1 -23.57 17.45 -14.45
N GLU A 2 -22.89 16.74 -13.55
CA GLU A 2 -22.17 17.40 -12.47
C GLU A 2 -20.70 17.45 -12.86
N LYS A 3 -20.21 18.65 -13.19
CA LYS A 3 -18.78 18.93 -13.10
C LYS A 3 -18.44 18.72 -11.64
N VAL A 4 -17.75 17.62 -11.31
CA VAL A 4 -17.14 17.47 -9.98
C VAL A 4 -16.27 18.70 -9.77
N TYR A 5 -16.73 19.62 -8.91
CA TYR A 5 -16.14 20.94 -8.72
C TYR A 5 -14.64 20.81 -8.44
N GLU A 6 -13.84 21.48 -9.28
CA GLU A 6 -12.40 21.19 -9.40
C GLU A 6 -11.53 21.72 -8.25
N ASN A 7 -12.07 22.47 -7.29
CA ASN A 7 -11.30 23.15 -6.25
C ASN A 7 -11.95 23.20 -4.85
N HIS A 8 -13.04 22.50 -4.59
CA HIS A 8 -13.57 22.43 -3.22
C HIS A 8 -12.93 21.27 -2.47
N PHE A 9 -12.12 21.60 -1.46
CA PHE A 9 -11.62 20.63 -0.51
C PHE A 9 -12.79 19.88 0.11
N ASN A 10 -12.85 18.57 -0.10
CA ASN A 10 -13.76 17.70 0.61
C ASN A 10 -13.03 17.18 1.86
N PRO A 11 -13.61 17.21 3.06
CA PRO A 11 -12.98 16.64 4.26
C PRO A 11 -12.48 15.19 4.07
N TRP A 12 -13.16 14.41 3.23
CA TRP A 12 -12.75 13.06 2.87
C TRP A 12 -11.48 12.98 2.02
N ASP A 13 -10.98 14.10 1.47
CA ASP A 13 -9.74 14.17 0.69
C ASP A 13 -8.49 13.89 1.54
N ILE A 14 -8.58 14.05 2.86
CA ILE A 14 -7.51 13.67 3.80
C ILE A 14 -7.24 12.16 3.71
N PHE A 15 -8.31 11.37 3.62
CA PHE A 15 -8.23 9.90 3.59
C PHE A 15 -8.19 9.35 2.16
N LEU A 16 -8.96 9.95 1.25
CA LEU A 16 -9.16 9.41 -0.09
C LEU A 16 -8.23 10.01 -1.14
N LEU A 17 -7.33 10.90 -0.76
CA LEU A 17 -6.53 11.78 -1.62
C LEU A 17 -7.39 12.75 -2.45
N PRO A 18 -6.98 14.01 -2.66
CA PRO A 18 -7.75 14.96 -3.47
C PRO A 18 -7.96 14.48 -4.91
N VAL A 19 -9.10 14.81 -5.54
CA VAL A 19 -9.39 14.46 -6.96
C VAL A 19 -8.23 14.84 -7.89
N ARG A 20 -7.59 15.99 -7.63
CA ARG A 20 -6.44 16.48 -8.39
C ARG A 20 -5.28 15.49 -8.39
N VAL A 21 -5.01 14.82 -7.28
CA VAL A 21 -3.96 13.78 -7.20
C VAL A 21 -4.29 12.67 -8.18
N HIS A 22 -5.51 12.11 -8.12
CA HIS A 22 -5.94 11.03 -9.01
C HIS A 22 -5.90 11.41 -10.50
N LYS A 23 -6.26 12.66 -10.84
CA LYS A 23 -6.17 13.22 -12.21
C LYS A 23 -4.72 13.41 -12.69
N ASN A 24 -3.79 13.66 -11.76
CA ASN A 24 -2.39 13.94 -12.06
C ASN A 24 -1.47 12.72 -11.98
N ILE A 25 -1.98 11.55 -11.56
CA ILE A 25 -1.21 10.30 -11.62
C ILE A 25 -0.73 10.06 -13.06
N SER A 26 0.59 10.10 -13.26
CA SER A 26 1.20 9.94 -14.57
C SER A 26 0.98 8.51 -15.10
N ALA A 27 0.62 8.40 -16.38
CA ALA A 27 0.50 7.13 -17.07
C ALA A 27 1.85 6.58 -17.59
N SER A 28 2.98 7.22 -17.26
CA SER A 28 4.31 6.77 -17.68
C SER A 28 4.79 5.57 -16.85
N ILE A 29 5.28 4.52 -17.52
CA ILE A 29 5.84 3.32 -16.88
C ILE A 29 7.08 3.66 -16.05
N LYS A 30 7.89 4.67 -16.48
CA LYS A 30 9.13 5.06 -15.79
C LYS A 30 8.92 5.41 -14.31
N GLY A 31 7.74 5.96 -13.98
CA GLY A 31 7.39 6.30 -12.60
C GLY A 31 6.96 5.11 -11.73
N LEU A 32 6.98 3.87 -12.24
CA LEU A 32 6.70 2.67 -11.45
C LEU A 32 7.91 2.23 -10.63
N PHE A 33 9.13 2.47 -11.11
CA PHE A 33 10.34 2.11 -10.36
C PHE A 33 10.37 2.71 -8.94
N PRO A 34 10.19 4.04 -8.75
CA PRO A 34 10.12 4.61 -7.41
C PRO A 34 8.88 4.14 -6.62
N ALA A 35 7.78 3.79 -7.30
CA ALA A 35 6.58 3.26 -6.65
C ALA A 35 6.82 1.85 -6.08
N PHE A 36 7.46 0.96 -6.86
CA PHE A 36 7.87 -0.36 -6.40
C PHE A 36 8.85 -0.25 -5.25
N LEU A 37 9.88 0.59 -5.38
CA LEU A 37 10.85 0.77 -4.31
C LEU A 37 10.19 1.29 -3.02
N PHE A 38 9.28 2.26 -3.12
CA PHE A 38 8.57 2.80 -1.96
C PHE A 38 7.72 1.74 -1.24
N VAL A 39 6.89 1.00 -1.96
CA VAL A 39 6.05 -0.07 -1.37
C VAL A 39 6.92 -1.20 -0.81
N GLY A 40 7.99 -1.55 -1.52
CA GLY A 40 8.96 -2.53 -1.08
C GLY A 40 9.68 -2.18 0.21
N ILE A 41 10.13 -0.92 0.32
CA ILE A 41 10.74 -0.41 1.55
C ILE A 41 9.69 -0.40 2.65
N PHE A 42 8.47 0.07 2.38
CA PHE A 42 7.38 0.04 3.35
C PHE A 42 7.16 -1.38 3.88
N ASN A 43 7.01 -2.37 3.00
CA ASN A 43 6.78 -3.76 3.37
C ASN A 43 7.94 -4.36 4.17
N MET A 44 9.20 -4.14 3.77
CA MET A 44 10.36 -4.67 4.49
C MET A 44 10.61 -3.96 5.84
N VAL A 45 10.45 -2.63 5.88
CA VAL A 45 10.67 -1.84 7.10
C VAL A 45 9.58 -2.13 8.13
N PHE A 46 8.33 -2.23 7.70
CA PHE A 46 7.19 -2.38 8.59
C PHE A 46 6.67 -3.81 8.72
N TYR A 47 7.45 -4.82 8.34
CA TYR A 47 7.13 -6.21 8.66
C TYR A 47 7.56 -6.58 10.07
N ASP A 48 8.76 -6.16 10.48
CA ASP A 48 9.32 -6.38 11.80
C ASP A 48 10.26 -5.21 12.14
N ASN A 49 10.62 -5.06 13.41
CA ASN A 49 11.53 -4.01 13.84
C ASN A 49 12.97 -4.31 13.39
N ILE A 50 13.30 -3.89 12.17
CA ILE A 50 14.60 -4.11 11.53
C ILE A 50 15.78 -3.52 12.31
N ILE A 51 15.52 -2.50 13.15
CA ILE A 51 16.53 -1.87 14.02
C ILE A 51 16.89 -2.85 15.15
N ASN A 52 15.87 -3.40 15.83
CA ASN A 52 16.07 -4.41 16.87
C ASN A 52 16.71 -5.68 16.31
N LYS A 53 16.31 -6.11 15.11
CA LYS A 53 16.92 -7.23 14.38
C LYS A 53 18.33 -6.92 13.85
N GLY A 54 18.80 -5.68 13.94
CA GLY A 54 20.15 -5.30 13.58
C GLY A 54 20.48 -5.38 12.09
N TYR A 55 19.51 -5.10 11.22
CA TYR A 55 19.67 -5.20 9.76
C TYR A 55 20.82 -4.38 9.18
N PHE A 56 21.19 -3.29 9.87
CA PHE A 56 22.23 -2.36 9.47
C PHE A 56 23.27 -2.22 10.58
N LYS A 57 24.29 -3.09 10.57
CA LYS A 57 25.36 -3.17 11.57
C LYS A 57 26.68 -3.59 10.91
N GLY A 58 27.80 -3.13 11.45
CA GLY A 58 29.14 -3.49 10.98
C GLY A 58 29.96 -2.29 10.50
N ASP A 59 31.06 -2.58 9.82
CA ASP A 59 31.91 -1.59 9.16
C ASP A 59 31.28 -1.06 7.87
N SER A 60 31.85 0.00 7.28
CA SER A 60 31.27 0.70 6.14
C SER A 60 31.03 -0.18 4.91
N VAL A 61 31.88 -1.20 4.69
CA VAL A 61 31.72 -2.13 3.56
C VAL A 61 30.53 -3.05 3.78
N ASN A 62 30.43 -3.67 4.96
CA ASN A 62 29.29 -4.54 5.30
C ASN A 62 27.98 -3.74 5.31
N LEU A 63 27.99 -2.54 5.90
CA LEU A 63 26.84 -1.64 5.90
C LEU A 63 26.38 -1.30 4.46
N GLY A 64 27.31 -0.98 3.57
CA GLY A 64 27.00 -0.70 2.16
C GLY A 64 26.37 -1.90 1.46
N SER A 65 26.89 -3.10 1.69
CA SER A 65 26.33 -4.34 1.11
C SER A 65 24.94 -4.68 1.65
N GLN A 66 24.71 -4.48 2.95
CA GLN A 66 23.43 -4.63 3.63
C GLN A 66 22.38 -3.68 3.06
N VAL A 67 22.69 -2.39 2.96
CA VAL A 67 21.79 -1.37 2.38
C VAL A 67 21.47 -1.69 0.93
N LEU A 68 22.47 -2.04 0.11
CA LEU A 68 22.25 -2.37 -1.29
C LEU A 68 21.34 -3.60 -1.42
N MET A 69 21.61 -4.67 -0.67
CA MET A 69 20.82 -5.89 -0.71
C MET A 69 19.38 -5.64 -0.24
N PHE A 70 19.21 -4.86 0.83
CA PHE A 70 17.90 -4.44 1.32
C PHE A 70 17.11 -3.70 0.24
N LEU A 71 17.72 -2.72 -0.44
CA LEU A 71 17.06 -1.97 -1.52
C LEU A 71 16.68 -2.85 -2.71
N LEU A 72 17.53 -3.81 -3.10
CA LEU A 72 17.22 -4.75 -4.17
C LEU A 72 16.06 -5.66 -3.79
N MET A 73 16.07 -6.21 -2.57
CA MET A 73 14.98 -7.01 -2.02
C MET A 73 13.67 -6.24 -1.95
N SER A 74 13.71 -5.01 -1.40
CA SER A 74 12.57 -4.10 -1.39
C SER A 74 12.02 -3.88 -2.80
N LEU A 75 12.87 -3.57 -3.78
CA LEU A 75 12.40 -3.37 -5.15
C LEU A 75 11.67 -4.60 -5.70
N VAL A 76 12.17 -5.81 -5.44
CA VAL A 76 11.54 -7.06 -5.88
C VAL A 76 10.19 -7.28 -5.18
N ILE A 77 10.14 -7.17 -3.85
CA ILE A 77 8.87 -7.31 -3.10
C ILE A 77 7.85 -6.29 -3.56
N GLY A 78 8.25 -5.02 -3.65
CA GLY A 78 7.35 -3.96 -4.07
C GLY A 78 6.87 -4.13 -5.51
N ALA A 79 7.71 -4.67 -6.41
CA ALA A 79 7.27 -5.02 -7.75
C ALA A 79 6.24 -6.16 -7.73
N ILE A 80 6.50 -7.23 -6.99
CA ILE A 80 5.59 -8.38 -6.85
C ILE A 80 4.26 -7.91 -6.27
N ASP A 81 4.28 -7.18 -5.15
CA ASP A 81 3.09 -6.66 -4.50
C ASP A 81 2.25 -5.81 -5.45
N ILE A 82 2.83 -4.74 -5.99
CA ILE A 82 2.07 -3.83 -6.86
C ILE A 82 1.55 -4.56 -8.12
N ILE A 83 2.35 -5.41 -8.76
CA ILE A 83 1.96 -6.09 -10.00
C ILE A 83 0.87 -7.12 -9.72
N CYS A 84 1.11 -8.04 -8.77
CA CYS A 84 0.20 -9.13 -8.46
C CYS A 84 -1.10 -8.59 -7.86
N THR A 85 -1.05 -7.56 -7.03
CA THR A 85 -2.25 -6.95 -6.45
C THR A 85 -3.06 -6.19 -7.51
N VAL A 86 -2.41 -5.40 -8.36
CA VAL A 86 -3.14 -4.37 -9.13
C VAL A 86 -3.41 -4.72 -10.59
N VAL A 87 -2.53 -5.48 -11.25
CA VAL A 87 -2.73 -5.83 -12.68
C VAL A 87 -4.06 -6.57 -12.89
N PRO A 88 -4.40 -7.62 -12.12
CA PRO A 88 -5.64 -8.36 -12.35
C PRO A 88 -6.88 -7.48 -12.20
N ILE A 89 -6.89 -6.60 -11.19
CA ILE A 89 -7.98 -5.64 -10.96
C ILE A 89 -8.12 -4.68 -12.15
N ALA A 90 -7.00 -4.15 -12.64
CA ALA A 90 -7.00 -3.19 -13.73
C ALA A 90 -7.44 -3.80 -15.06
N GLU A 91 -6.98 -5.01 -15.37
CA GLU A 91 -7.41 -5.77 -16.55
C GLU A 91 -8.90 -6.13 -16.44
N PHE A 92 -9.37 -6.50 -15.25
CA PHE A 92 -10.80 -6.74 -15.03
C PHE A 92 -11.64 -5.48 -15.27
N ALA A 93 -11.15 -4.29 -14.86
CA ALA A 93 -11.79 -3.02 -15.17
C ALA A 93 -11.86 -2.75 -16.67
N VAL A 94 -10.79 -3.07 -17.41
CA VAL A 94 -10.76 -2.98 -18.89
C VAL A 94 -11.78 -3.92 -19.52
N ILE A 95 -11.90 -5.17 -19.04
CA ILE A 95 -12.88 -6.15 -19.55
C ILE A 95 -14.31 -5.65 -19.34
N ILE A 96 -14.65 -5.17 -18.13
CA ILE A 96 -15.97 -4.61 -17.84
C ILE A 96 -16.23 -3.38 -18.73
N GLY A 97 -15.25 -2.52 -18.91
CA GLY A 97 -15.35 -1.35 -19.79
C GLY A 97 -15.66 -1.72 -21.24
N ARG A 98 -14.93 -2.70 -21.79
CA ARG A 98 -15.16 -3.21 -23.16
C ARG A 98 -16.56 -3.79 -23.31
N ARG A 99 -17.00 -4.65 -22.37
CA ARG A 99 -18.34 -5.28 -22.42
C ARG A 99 -19.47 -4.27 -22.29
N SER A 100 -19.31 -3.27 -21.43
CA SER A 100 -20.30 -2.22 -21.20
C SER A 100 -20.23 -1.05 -22.21
N LYS A 101 -19.32 -1.12 -23.21
CA LYS A 101 -19.02 -0.03 -24.16
C LYS A 101 -18.73 1.30 -23.43
N LYS A 102 -18.09 1.24 -22.27
CA LYS A 102 -17.72 2.42 -21.47
C LYS A 102 -16.23 2.69 -21.56
N PHE A 103 -15.89 3.98 -21.51
CA PHE A 103 -14.51 4.41 -21.55
C PHE A 103 -13.73 3.95 -20.31
N VAL A 104 -12.58 3.33 -20.56
CA VAL A 104 -11.55 3.02 -19.56
C VAL A 104 -10.23 3.48 -20.15
N HIS A 105 -9.45 4.24 -19.38
CA HIS A 105 -8.17 4.75 -19.84
C HIS A 105 -7.23 3.59 -20.26
N ARG A 106 -6.60 3.68 -21.44
CA ARG A 106 -5.75 2.58 -21.99
C ARG A 106 -4.63 2.16 -21.04
N LYS A 107 -4.08 3.10 -20.27
CA LYS A 107 -3.00 2.88 -19.30
C LYS A 107 -3.52 2.77 -17.87
N ILE A 108 -4.76 2.32 -17.67
CA ILE A 108 -5.35 2.15 -16.33
C ILE A 108 -4.51 1.24 -15.41
N PRO A 109 -3.82 0.17 -15.88
CA PRO A 109 -2.98 -0.64 -15.00
C PRO A 109 -1.88 0.18 -14.34
N VAL A 110 -1.11 0.95 -15.12
CA VAL A 110 -0.03 1.80 -14.61
C VAL A 110 -0.56 2.88 -13.65
N ILE A 111 -1.73 3.44 -13.94
CA ILE A 111 -2.34 4.46 -13.08
C ILE A 111 -2.79 3.86 -11.74
N LEU A 112 -3.44 2.70 -11.76
CA LEU A 112 -3.86 2.01 -10.54
C LEU A 112 -2.67 1.56 -9.71
N MET A 113 -1.61 1.04 -10.34
CA MET A 113 -0.39 0.62 -9.63
C MET A 113 0.21 1.77 -8.80
N LYS A 114 0.26 2.97 -9.40
CA LYS A 114 0.73 4.16 -8.68
C LYS A 114 -0.26 4.65 -7.63
N SER A 115 -1.56 4.54 -7.90
CA SER A 115 -2.58 4.85 -6.90
C SER A 115 -2.46 3.95 -5.67
N TYR A 116 -2.14 2.68 -5.87
CA TYR A 116 -1.86 1.72 -4.81
C TYR A 116 -0.57 2.04 -4.06
N ALA A 117 0.50 2.38 -4.76
CA ALA A 117 1.71 2.86 -4.09
C ALA A 117 1.42 4.09 -3.22
N LEU A 118 0.69 5.08 -3.74
CA LEU A 118 0.35 6.29 -3.01
C LEU A 118 -0.50 6.02 -1.76
N SER A 119 -1.38 5.01 -1.76
CA SER A 119 -2.18 4.70 -0.57
C SER A 119 -1.34 4.19 0.60
N HIS A 120 -0.14 3.65 0.37
CA HIS A 120 0.76 3.20 1.45
C HIS A 120 1.21 4.36 2.34
N LEU A 121 1.20 5.61 1.85
CA LEU A 121 1.51 6.79 2.65
C LEU A 121 0.61 6.91 3.89
N LEU A 122 -0.63 6.45 3.81
CA LEU A 122 -1.57 6.48 4.94
C LEU A 122 -1.19 5.51 6.06
N PHE A 123 -0.47 4.44 5.72
CA PHE A 123 -0.07 3.41 6.67
C PHE A 123 1.27 3.71 7.34
N VAL A 124 2.09 4.63 6.78
CA VAL A 124 3.43 4.92 7.31
C VAL A 124 3.39 5.31 8.78
N ILE A 125 2.59 6.30 9.16
CA ILE A 125 2.58 6.80 10.54
C ILE A 125 2.02 5.74 11.51
N PRO A 126 0.84 5.13 11.25
CA PRO A 126 0.26 4.19 12.21
C PRO A 126 1.12 2.94 12.38
N THR A 127 1.66 2.40 11.29
CA THR A 127 2.52 1.22 11.35
C THR A 127 3.89 1.54 11.96
N ALA A 128 4.44 2.74 11.75
CA ALA A 128 5.66 3.17 12.43
C ALA A 128 5.48 3.25 13.95
N ILE A 129 4.38 3.81 14.43
CA ILE A 129 4.08 3.84 15.87
C ILE A 129 3.87 2.41 16.39
N PHE A 130 3.20 1.54 15.62
CA PHE A 130 2.98 0.17 16.04
C PHE A 130 4.29 -0.62 16.19
N ILE A 131 5.24 -0.47 15.26
CA ILE A 131 6.44 -1.33 15.22
C ILE A 131 7.63 -0.72 15.98
N TYR A 132 7.76 0.60 15.97
CA TYR A 132 8.97 1.29 16.44
C TYR A 132 8.75 2.12 17.72
N SER A 133 7.55 2.14 18.32
CA SER A 133 7.35 2.84 19.60
C SER A 133 8.11 2.25 20.79
N GLY A 134 8.56 0.99 20.67
CA GLY A 134 9.13 0.22 21.78
C GLY A 134 8.09 -0.26 22.80
N ILE A 135 6.79 -0.04 22.53
CA ILE A 135 5.69 -0.56 23.35
C ILE A 135 5.37 -1.96 22.86
N ASP A 136 5.31 -2.93 23.78
CA ASP A 136 4.75 -4.24 23.48
C ASP A 136 3.23 -4.13 23.43
N TRP A 137 2.69 -3.91 22.24
CA TRP A 137 1.26 -3.75 22.02
C TRP A 137 0.46 -5.03 22.26
N LEU A 138 1.11 -6.21 22.29
CA LEU A 138 0.45 -7.48 22.57
C LEU A 138 0.14 -7.64 24.07
N ASP A 139 0.91 -6.97 24.92
CA ASP A 139 0.76 -6.99 26.38
C ASP A 139 -0.14 -5.85 26.91
N VAL A 140 -0.73 -5.03 26.02
CA VAL A 140 -1.64 -3.95 26.43
C VAL A 140 -2.99 -4.52 26.87
N GLY A 141 -3.26 -4.44 28.17
CA GLY A 141 -4.46 -4.97 28.80
C GLY A 141 -5.17 -3.98 29.73
N PRO A 142 -6.18 -4.44 30.49
CA PRO A 142 -6.94 -3.59 31.42
C PRO A 142 -6.07 -2.93 32.51
N SER A 143 -4.97 -3.59 32.91
CA SER A 143 -4.02 -3.13 33.92
C SER A 143 -3.01 -2.09 33.39
N SER A 144 -2.89 -1.91 32.07
CA SER A 144 -1.98 -0.94 31.49
C SER A 144 -2.39 0.51 31.78
N PRO A 145 -1.44 1.46 31.83
CA PRO A 145 -1.73 2.88 31.97
C PRO A 145 -2.80 3.37 30.99
N ASN A 146 -3.74 4.21 31.47
CA ASN A 146 -4.90 4.65 30.68
C ASN A 146 -4.51 5.34 29.36
N ASN A 147 -3.45 6.16 29.38
CA ASN A 147 -2.89 6.80 28.18
C ASN A 147 -2.43 5.77 27.13
N ILE A 148 -1.75 4.69 27.54
CA ILE A 148 -1.31 3.61 26.63
C ILE A 148 -2.51 2.89 26.04
N ARG A 149 -3.52 2.57 26.86
CA ARG A 149 -4.76 1.90 26.41
C ARG A 149 -5.55 2.74 25.39
N VAL A 150 -5.60 4.06 25.58
CA VAL A 150 -6.25 4.98 24.63
C VAL A 150 -5.48 5.02 23.32
N ILE A 151 -4.15 5.17 23.37
CA ILE A 151 -3.31 5.19 22.17
C ILE A 151 -3.42 3.85 21.40
N PHE A 152 -3.35 2.72 22.10
CA PHE A 152 -3.54 1.39 21.52
C PHE A 152 -4.89 1.29 20.80
N SER A 153 -5.99 1.67 21.47
CA SER A 153 -7.33 1.66 20.88
C SER A 153 -7.39 2.49 19.59
N ILE A 154 -6.78 3.69 19.58
CA ILE A 154 -6.73 4.56 18.39
C ILE A 154 -5.94 3.89 17.26
N ILE A 155 -4.74 3.38 17.54
CA ILE A 155 -3.86 2.78 16.54
C ILE A 155 -4.51 1.54 15.94
N VAL A 156 -5.00 0.62 16.76
CA VAL A 156 -5.61 -0.63 16.29
C VAL A 156 -6.86 -0.35 15.48
N THR A 157 -7.72 0.56 15.94
CA THR A 157 -8.91 0.99 15.18
C THR A 157 -8.51 1.58 13.83
N LEU A 158 -7.49 2.45 13.81
CA LEU A 158 -7.00 3.06 12.59
C LEU A 158 -6.41 2.01 11.63
N MET A 159 -5.58 1.10 12.12
CA MET A 159 -4.99 0.01 11.33
C MET A 159 -6.05 -0.92 10.74
N MET A 160 -7.10 -1.24 11.49
CA MET A 160 -8.24 -2.01 10.97
C MET A 160 -9.05 -1.24 9.92
N PHE A 161 -9.11 0.09 10.02
CA PHE A 161 -9.89 0.94 9.12
C PHE A 161 -9.14 1.28 7.80
N LEU A 162 -7.82 1.45 7.85
CA LEU A 162 -7.01 1.88 6.70
C LEU A 162 -7.12 1.01 5.44
N PRO A 163 -7.23 -0.34 5.51
CA PRO A 163 -7.49 -1.16 4.32
C PRO A 163 -8.76 -0.71 3.57
N TYR A 164 -9.80 -0.31 4.29
CA TYR A 164 -11.04 0.21 3.69
C TYR A 164 -10.84 1.58 3.03
N VAL A 165 -10.02 2.43 3.63
CA VAL A 165 -9.61 3.71 3.03
C VAL A 165 -8.83 3.50 1.73
N GLN A 166 -7.94 2.50 1.70
CA GLN A 166 -7.19 2.12 0.49
C GLN A 166 -8.13 1.69 -0.64
N TYR A 167 -9.18 0.91 -0.36
CA TYR A 167 -10.23 0.61 -1.36
C TYR A 167 -10.97 1.87 -1.82
N GLY A 168 -11.20 2.82 -0.92
CA GLY A 168 -11.77 4.13 -1.26
C GLY A 168 -10.90 4.92 -2.25
N ILE A 169 -9.58 4.95 -2.04
CA ILE A 169 -8.61 5.53 -2.99
C ILE A 169 -8.71 4.84 -4.35
N PHE A 170 -8.78 3.51 -4.37
CA PHE A 170 -8.95 2.72 -5.59
C PHE A 170 -10.22 3.08 -6.35
N TYR A 171 -11.36 3.07 -5.64
CA TYR A 171 -12.65 3.43 -6.18
C TYR A 171 -12.65 4.85 -6.75
N ARG A 172 -11.99 5.80 -6.06
CA ARG A 172 -11.87 7.18 -6.51
C ARG A 172 -11.01 7.27 -7.77
N THR A 173 -9.87 6.59 -7.85
CA THR A 173 -9.06 6.50 -9.06
C THR A 173 -9.84 5.93 -10.24
N LEU A 174 -10.53 4.81 -10.04
CA LEU A 174 -11.40 4.21 -11.06
C LEU A 174 -12.50 5.19 -11.49
N SER A 175 -13.13 5.89 -10.56
CA SER A 175 -14.19 6.86 -10.85
C SER A 175 -13.70 8.07 -11.63
N VAL A 176 -12.47 8.52 -11.40
CA VAL A 176 -11.85 9.65 -12.12
C VAL A 176 -11.36 9.23 -13.50
N ARG A 177 -10.84 8.00 -13.65
CA ARG A 177 -10.16 7.54 -14.87
C ARG A 177 -11.02 6.70 -15.80
N THR A 178 -12.25 6.38 -15.40
CA THR A 178 -13.18 5.56 -16.19
C THR A 178 -14.59 6.16 -16.21
N ARG A 179 -15.40 5.72 -17.16
CA ARG A 179 -16.84 6.04 -17.28
C ARG A 179 -17.71 4.82 -16.99
N LEU A 180 -17.21 3.89 -16.19
CA LEU A 180 -17.96 2.71 -15.75
C LEU A 180 -19.22 3.14 -14.98
N GLN A 181 -20.30 2.39 -15.15
CA GLN A 181 -21.53 2.58 -14.37
C GLN A 181 -21.30 2.16 -12.91
N THR A 182 -22.11 2.67 -12.00
CA THR A 182 -22.02 2.40 -10.55
C THR A 182 -21.98 0.90 -10.26
N PHE A 183 -22.83 0.10 -10.92
CA PHE A 183 -22.83 -1.35 -10.76
C PHE A 183 -21.50 -2.01 -11.14
N GLY A 184 -20.90 -1.61 -12.28
CA GLY A 184 -19.59 -2.12 -12.70
C GLY A 184 -18.46 -1.71 -11.75
N LYS A 185 -18.55 -0.51 -11.15
CA LYS A 185 -17.60 -0.08 -10.12
C LYS A 185 -17.76 -0.85 -8.82
N LEU A 186 -18.99 -1.17 -8.41
CA LEU A 186 -19.24 -2.01 -7.22
C LEU A 186 -18.64 -3.41 -7.40
N ILE A 187 -18.87 -4.04 -8.55
CA ILE A 187 -18.24 -5.33 -8.88
C ILE A 187 -16.72 -5.24 -8.79
N LEU A 188 -16.11 -4.17 -9.30
CA LEU A 188 -14.67 -3.97 -9.20
C LEU A 188 -14.17 -3.84 -7.77
N VAL A 189 -14.90 -3.12 -6.91
CA VAL A 189 -14.53 -2.98 -5.49
C VAL A 189 -14.61 -4.33 -4.79
N PHE A 190 -15.67 -5.12 -5.00
CA PHE A 190 -15.77 -6.45 -4.41
C PHE A 190 -14.69 -7.42 -4.91
N ALA A 191 -14.41 -7.40 -6.22
CA ALA A 191 -13.33 -8.21 -6.79
C ALA A 191 -11.96 -7.77 -6.25
N SER A 192 -11.75 -6.45 -6.10
CA SER A 192 -10.52 -5.90 -5.51
C SER A 192 -10.37 -6.33 -4.06
N TYR A 193 -11.45 -6.27 -3.27
CA TYR A 193 -11.44 -6.70 -1.88
C TYR A 193 -11.01 -8.17 -1.75
N TYR A 194 -11.68 -9.07 -2.47
CA TYR A 194 -11.35 -10.49 -2.41
C TYR A 194 -9.92 -10.77 -2.90
N TRP A 195 -9.52 -10.15 -4.00
CA TRP A 195 -8.18 -10.33 -4.57
C TRP A 195 -7.09 -9.84 -3.62
N MET A 196 -7.29 -8.67 -3.01
CA MET A 196 -6.33 -8.07 -2.07
C MET A 196 -6.19 -8.85 -0.76
N GLN A 197 -7.22 -9.59 -0.31
CA GLN A 197 -7.07 -10.52 0.81
C GLN A 197 -6.10 -11.65 0.45
N ILE A 198 -6.27 -12.26 -0.73
CA ILE A 198 -5.39 -13.35 -1.19
C ILE A 198 -3.98 -12.85 -1.40
N THR A 199 -3.81 -11.73 -2.13
CA THR A 199 -2.46 -11.20 -2.37
C THR A 199 -1.82 -10.70 -1.09
N GLY A 200 -2.57 -10.15 -0.15
CA GLY A 200 -2.06 -9.75 1.16
C GLY A 200 -1.34 -10.89 1.89
N GLU A 201 -1.98 -12.05 2.02
CA GLU A 201 -1.38 -13.24 2.66
C GLU A 201 -0.13 -13.72 1.93
N VAL A 202 -0.16 -13.74 0.59
CA VAL A 202 1.00 -14.13 -0.23
C VAL A 202 2.16 -13.15 -0.05
N ILE A 203 1.88 -11.86 0.01
CA ILE A 203 2.91 -10.83 0.21
C ILE A 203 3.52 -10.94 1.61
N VAL A 204 2.72 -11.15 2.66
CA VAL A 204 3.23 -11.40 4.02
C VAL A 204 4.17 -12.60 4.05
N TYR A 205 3.78 -13.71 3.42
CA TYR A 205 4.63 -14.89 3.29
C TYR A 205 5.95 -14.59 2.56
N LEU A 206 5.90 -13.87 1.45
CA LEU A 206 7.11 -13.51 0.69
C LEU A 206 8.03 -12.59 1.50
N ILE A 207 7.48 -11.63 2.23
CA ILE A 207 8.28 -10.76 3.10
C ILE A 207 8.99 -11.60 4.16
N ASP A 208 8.30 -12.55 4.80
CA ASP A 208 8.92 -13.46 5.77
C ASP A 208 10.11 -14.25 5.19
N VAL A 209 9.95 -14.78 3.97
CA VAL A 209 11.01 -15.49 3.25
C VAL A 209 12.20 -14.56 2.99
N PHE A 210 11.94 -13.32 2.56
CA PHE A 210 13.00 -12.34 2.28
C PHE A 210 13.73 -11.89 3.54
N HIS A 211 13.00 -11.69 4.66
CA HIS A 211 13.61 -11.38 5.95
C HIS A 211 14.54 -12.50 6.43
N ARG A 212 14.08 -13.77 6.35
CA ARG A 212 14.91 -14.94 6.70
C ARG A 212 16.13 -15.07 5.80
N PHE A 213 15.96 -14.86 4.49
CA PHE A 213 17.06 -14.92 3.55
C PHE A 213 18.09 -13.80 3.80
N TYR A 214 17.63 -12.57 4.07
CA TYR A 214 18.49 -11.45 4.43
C TYR A 214 19.29 -11.74 5.72
N GLN A 215 18.62 -12.24 6.75
CA GLN A 215 19.27 -12.62 8.02
C GLN A 215 20.30 -13.73 7.81
N GLY A 216 19.95 -14.78 7.06
CA GLY A 216 20.88 -15.86 6.75
C GLY A 216 22.10 -15.41 5.94
N LEU A 217 21.93 -14.44 5.04
CA LEU A 217 23.03 -13.90 4.23
C LEU A 217 24.04 -13.09 5.08
N PHE A 218 23.57 -12.36 6.09
CA PHE A 218 24.40 -11.48 6.91
C PHE A 218 24.67 -11.99 8.33
N GLY A 219 24.22 -13.20 8.68
CA GLY A 219 24.44 -13.82 9.98
C GLY A 219 23.76 -13.10 11.15
N LEU A 220 22.53 -12.62 10.94
CA LEU A 220 21.72 -11.87 11.91
C LEU A 220 20.72 -12.74 12.66
#